data_AF-A0A967IED3-F1
#
_entry.id   AF-A0A967IED3-F1
#
_cell.length_a   1.000
_cell.length_b   1.000
_cell.length_c   1.000
_cell.angle_alpha   90.00
_cell.angle_beta   90.00
_cell.angle_gamma   90.00
#
_symmetry.space_group_name_H-M   'P 1'
#
loop_
_entity.id
_entity.type
_entity.pdbx_description
1 polymer ?
#
loop_
_entity_poly.entity_id
_entity_poly.type
_entity_poly.pdbx_seq_one_letter_code
_entity_poly.pdbx_strand_id
1 'polypeptide(L)' 'PRVGGGGGSFLPGHLGSSLFTEELATIPVVNLLLGSVVGIGAAKAVLGHFSVMVRDIAQLFVAGPP' A
#
# COMPACT_ATOMS: atom_id res chain seq x y z
N PRO A 1 2.62 -12.73 -3.27
CA PRO A 1 3.38 -13.52 -2.26
C PRO A 1 2.50 -13.73 -1.04
N ARG A 2 2.53 -14.93 -0.47
CA ARG A 2 1.80 -15.23 0.76
C ARG A 2 2.68 -14.73 1.90
N VAL A 3 2.20 -13.79 2.72
CA VAL A 3 2.86 -13.52 4.01
C VAL A 3 2.62 -14.77 4.86
N GLY A 4 3.68 -15.55 5.07
CA GLY A 4 3.64 -16.86 5.71
C GLY A 4 3.38 -16.74 7.21
N GLY A 5 2.11 -16.79 7.59
CA GLY A 5 1.62 -16.90 8.97
C GLY A 5 0.10 -16.98 8.90
N GLY A 6 -0.56 -17.67 9.84
CA GLY A 6 -2.00 -17.98 9.80
C GLY A 6 -2.97 -16.78 9.75
N GLY A 7 -2.48 -15.55 9.61
CA GLY A 7 -3.23 -14.31 9.39
C GLY A 7 -2.76 -13.48 8.19
N GLY A 8 -2.05 -14.08 7.22
CA GLY A 8 -1.59 -13.37 6.03
C GLY A 8 -2.73 -12.98 5.08
N SER A 9 -2.77 -11.72 4.65
CA SER A 9 -3.71 -11.27 3.61
C SER A 9 -3.27 -11.78 2.24
N PHE A 10 -4.17 -12.45 1.52
CA PHE A 10 -3.88 -12.99 0.20
C PHE A 10 -3.93 -11.85 -0.83
N LEU A 11 -2.76 -11.45 -1.33
CA LEU A 11 -2.68 -10.51 -2.45
C LEU A 11 -2.81 -11.29 -3.77
N PRO A 12 -3.88 -11.07 -4.57
CA PRO A 12 -4.04 -11.72 -5.86
C PRO A 12 -2.78 -11.58 -6.72
N GLY A 13 -2.36 -12.69 -7.35
CA GLY A 13 -1.14 -12.74 -8.15
C GLY A 13 -1.12 -11.76 -9.34
N HIS A 14 -2.30 -11.38 -9.84
CA HIS A 14 -2.45 -10.42 -10.93
C HIS A 14 -2.22 -8.94 -10.52
N LEU A 15 -1.88 -8.65 -9.26
CA LEU A 15 -1.64 -7.29 -8.76
C LEU A 15 -0.14 -6.92 -8.68
N GLY A 16 0.75 -7.73 -9.24
CA GLY A 16 2.21 -7.46 -9.19
C GLY A 16 2.81 -7.58 -7.78
N SER A 17 2.13 -8.30 -6.87
CA SER A 17 2.51 -8.38 -5.45
C SER A 17 3.90 -8.97 -5.20
N SER A 18 4.45 -9.76 -6.12
CA SER A 18 5.82 -10.29 -6.03
C SER A 18 6.88 -9.21 -6.20
N LEU A 19 6.68 -8.30 -7.15
CA LEU A 19 7.61 -7.20 -7.41
C LEU A 19 7.68 -6.26 -6.21
N PHE A 20 6.53 -5.86 -5.65
CA PHE A 20 6.50 -5.02 -4.46
C PHE A 20 7.15 -5.68 -3.25
N THR A 21 7.02 -7.01 -3.10
CA THR A 21 7.67 -7.72 -1.97
C THR A 21 9.19 -7.74 -2.13
N GLU A 22 9.69 -7.91 -3.36
CA GLU A 22 11.12 -7.86 -3.67
C GLU A 22 11.70 -6.47 -3.45
N GLU A 23 11.00 -5.41 -3.90
CA GLU A 23 11.38 -4.02 -3.65
C GLU A 23 11.45 -3.71 -2.16
N LEU A 24 10.42 -4.10 -1.39
CA LEU A 24 10.38 -3.90 0.06
C LEU A 24 11.52 -4.63 0.80
N ALA A 25 12.02 -5.75 0.25
CA ALA A 25 13.15 -6.48 0.83
C ALA A 25 14.52 -5.92 0.42
N THR A 26 14.57 -5.12 -0.66
CA THR A 26 15.84 -4.70 -1.28
C THR A 26 16.15 -3.22 -1.06
N ILE A 27 15.14 -2.35 -1.08
CA ILE A 27 15.31 -0.89 -1.05
C ILE A 27 14.29 -0.21 -0.13
N PRO A 28 14.64 0.94 0.48
CA PRO A 28 13.66 1.74 1.21
C PRO A 28 12.64 2.34 0.24
N VAL A 29 11.36 2.01 0.45
CA VAL A 29 10.22 2.52 -0.34
C VAL A 29 9.44 3.49 0.53
N VAL A 30 9.23 4.71 0.04
CA VAL A 30 8.50 5.78 0.72
C VAL A 30 7.34 6.26 -0.13
N ASN A 31 6.15 6.36 0.45
CA ASN A 31 4.96 6.85 -0.24
C ASN A 31 4.61 8.26 0.21
N LEU A 32 4.21 9.11 -0.73
CA LEU A 32 3.76 10.48 -0.47
C LEU A 32 2.32 10.66 -0.92
N LEU A 33 1.43 10.99 0.03
CA LEU A 33 0.01 11.17 -0.22
C LEU A 33 -0.30 12.67 -0.17
N LEU A 34 -0.69 13.20 -1.32
CA LEU A 34 -0.93 14.64 -1.57
C LEU A 34 -2.42 14.98 -1.73
N GLY A 35 -3.32 14.04 -1.44
CA GLY A 35 -4.75 14.19 -1.68
C GLY A 35 -5.56 12.95 -1.28
N SER A 36 -6.74 12.78 -1.89
CA SER A 36 -7.59 11.60 -1.67
C SER A 36 -6.98 10.34 -2.31
N VAL A 37 -6.86 9.27 -1.52
CA VAL A 37 -6.26 8.00 -1.91
C VAL A 37 -7.22 6.85 -1.55
N VAL A 38 -7.80 6.24 -2.58
CA VAL A 38 -8.80 5.16 -2.46
C VAL A 38 -8.49 3.99 -3.40
N GLY A 39 -9.06 2.80 -3.12
CA GLY A 39 -8.94 1.63 -3.99
C GLY A 39 -7.48 1.19 -4.21
N ILE A 40 -7.04 1.06 -5.47
CA ILE A 40 -5.66 0.65 -5.80
C ILE A 40 -4.64 1.67 -5.28
N GLY A 41 -4.99 2.96 -5.25
CA GLY A 41 -4.12 3.98 -4.65
C GLY A 41 -3.86 3.71 -3.17
N ALA A 42 -4.90 3.27 -2.44
CA ALA A 42 -4.78 2.92 -1.03
C ALA A 42 -3.96 1.64 -0.82
N ALA A 43 -4.12 0.65 -1.71
CA ALA A 43 -3.28 -0.55 -1.71
C ALA A 43 -1.81 -0.22 -1.92
N LYS A 44 -1.47 0.72 -2.82
CA LYS A 44 -0.08 1.17 -3.02
C LYS A 44 0.43 2.02 -1.85
N ALA A 45 -0.42 2.85 -1.25
CA ALA A 45 -0.03 3.69 -0.11
C ALA A 45 0.44 2.89 1.12
N VAL A 46 -0.04 1.65 1.28
CA VAL A 46 0.41 0.73 2.34
C VAL A 46 1.56 -0.19 1.92
N LEU A 47 1.93 -0.20 0.64
CA LEU A 47 3.09 -0.93 0.11
C LEU A 47 4.33 -0.02 0.13
N GLY A 48 4.81 0.26 1.34
CA GLY A 48 6.01 1.06 1.59
C GLY A 48 6.48 0.85 3.03
N HIS A 49 7.68 1.33 3.35
CA HIS A 49 8.22 1.27 4.71
C HIS A 49 7.52 2.30 5.61
N PHE A 50 7.26 3.48 5.07
CA PHE A 50 6.43 4.50 5.69
C PHE A 50 5.80 5.40 4.64
N SER A 51 4.77 6.11 5.06
CA SER A 51 4.00 7.02 4.22
C SER A 51 3.94 8.39 4.88
N VAL A 52 4.14 9.44 4.07
CA VAL A 52 3.96 10.82 4.49
C VAL A 52 2.67 11.34 3.90
N MET A 53 1.81 11.86 4.75
CA MET A 53 0.52 12.44 4.36
C MET A 53 0.51 13.92 4.66
N VAL A 54 0.07 14.74 3.71
CA VAL A 54 -0.13 16.16 3.97
C VAL A 54 -1.37 16.34 4.84
N ARG A 55 -1.19 17.00 5.98
CA ARG A 55 -2.29 17.32 6.90
C ARG A 55 -3.38 18.10 6.16
N ASP A 56 -4.64 17.89 6.56
CA ASP A 56 -5.84 18.58 6.08
C ASP A 56 -6.28 18.28 4.64
N ILE A 57 -5.37 17.85 3.75
CA ILE A 57 -5.69 17.59 2.33
C ILE A 57 -5.58 16.12 1.94
N ALA A 58 -4.80 15.32 2.65
CA ALA A 58 -4.63 13.91 2.34
C ALA A 58 -5.59 13.04 3.15
N GLN A 59 -6.24 12.09 2.47
CA GLN A 59 -7.12 11.11 3.09
C GLN A 59 -6.85 9.73 2.50
N LEU A 60 -6.79 8.70 3.35
CA LEU A 60 -6.55 7.32 2.95
C LEU A 60 -7.74 6.45 3.37
N PHE A 61 -8.42 5.83 2.40
CA PHE A 61 -9.54 4.93 2.66
C PHE A 61 -9.43 3.65 1.84
N VAL A 62 -9.84 2.51 2.42
CA VAL A 62 -9.79 1.21 1.73
C VAL A 62 -10.80 1.13 0.58
N ALA A 63 -11.95 1.77 0.75
CA ALA A 63 -13.00 2.01 -0.25
C ALA A 63 -13.42 3.48 -0.15
N GLY A 64 -14.14 4.00 -1.16
CA GLY A 64 -14.55 5.41 -1.18
C GLY A 64 -15.28 5.86 0.10
N PRO A 65 -15.31 7.17 0.38
CA PRO A 65 -16.10 7.69 1.50
C PRO A 65 -17.58 7.27 1.37
N PRO A 66 -18.31 7.11 2.50
CA PRO A 66 -19.73 6.78 2.47
C PRO A 66 -20.56 7.77 1.64
#